data_AF-A0A837JF59-F1
#
_entry.id   AF-A0A837JF59-F1
#
_cell.length_a   1.000
_cell.length_b   1.000
_cell.length_c   1.000
_cell.angle_alpha   90.00
_cell.angle_beta   90.00
_cell.angle_gamma   90.00
#
_symmetry.space_group_name_H-M   'P 1'
#
loop_
_entity.id
_entity.type
_entity.pdbx_description
1 polymer ?
#
loop_
_entity_poly.entity_id
_entity_poly.type
_entity_poly.pdbx_seq_one_letter_code
_entity_poly.pdbx_strand_id
1 'polypeptide(L)'
;MKIFIIIIFLLFSTLNADFASESLIDKVEKKYNKFAKNRFVALNKLLEKIKNEDVQTKLEKVNDFFNNVKYSSDQKIYGVSDYWATPIEFLARDEGDCEDYVIAKYFALEYLGVPTSKMFLSYVKVKKSNEAHMVLSYFETPTSEPIILDSLKKVILPASKRDDLTPVFNFNPNILKGNKTAAHKKWDTLIQNYKEQKL
;
A
#
# COMPACT_ATOMS: atom_id res chain seq x y z
N MET A 1 6.34 -7.61 60.67
CA MET A 1 5.54 -6.94 59.61
C MET A 1 6.07 -7.38 58.26
N LYS A 2 5.28 -8.09 57.45
CA LYS A 2 5.64 -8.47 56.07
C LYS A 2 5.00 -7.46 55.12
N ILE A 3 5.81 -6.69 54.41
CA ILE A 3 5.35 -5.72 53.40
C ILE A 3 5.02 -6.51 52.13
N PHE A 4 3.76 -6.44 51.68
CA PHE A 4 3.31 -7.02 50.43
C PHE A 4 3.49 -5.96 49.33
N ILE A 5 4.39 -6.20 48.37
CA ILE A 5 4.56 -5.34 47.19
C ILE A 5 3.52 -5.78 46.17
N ILE A 6 2.51 -4.93 45.94
CA ILE A 6 1.52 -5.12 44.88
C ILE A 6 2.15 -4.59 43.58
N ILE A 7 2.56 -5.49 42.70
CA ILE A 7 2.98 -5.15 41.34
C ILE A 7 1.70 -4.94 40.51
N ILE A 8 1.39 -3.68 40.23
CA ILE A 8 0.29 -3.30 39.34
C ILE A 8 0.78 -3.50 37.89
N PHE A 9 0.32 -4.57 37.24
CA PHE A 9 0.46 -4.74 35.80
C PHE A 9 -0.52 -3.80 35.09
N LEU A 10 -0.04 -2.66 34.60
CA LEU A 10 -0.78 -1.82 33.66
C LEU A 10 -0.80 -2.53 32.31
N LEU A 11 -1.91 -3.19 31.99
CA LEU A 11 -2.22 -3.67 30.64
C LEU A 11 -2.44 -2.44 29.76
N PHE A 12 -1.41 -1.99 29.05
CA PHE A 12 -1.55 -1.04 27.96
C PHE A 12 -2.22 -1.77 26.78
N SER A 13 -3.54 -1.65 26.66
CA SER A 13 -4.22 -1.96 25.41
C SER A 13 -3.90 -0.84 24.41
N THR A 14 -3.12 -1.16 23.38
CA THR A 14 -2.97 -0.27 22.23
C THR A 14 -4.29 -0.30 21.46
N LEU A 15 -5.09 0.76 21.59
CA LEU A 15 -6.17 1.05 20.65
C LEU A 15 -5.51 1.34 19.30
N ASN A 16 -5.34 0.31 18.48
CA ASN A 16 -4.99 0.51 17.08
C ASN A 16 -6.22 1.07 16.39
N ALA A 17 -6.10 2.31 15.89
CA ALA A 17 -7.13 2.88 15.05
C ALA A 17 -7.28 2.02 13.78
N ASP A 18 -8.51 1.84 13.32
CA ASP A 18 -8.79 1.21 12.03
C ASP A 18 -8.03 1.92 10.89
N PHE A 19 -7.65 1.16 9.86
CA PHE A 19 -7.01 1.72 8.66
C PHE A 19 -7.87 2.84 8.04
N ALA A 20 -9.18 2.61 7.94
CA ALA A 20 -10.15 3.63 7.58
C ALA A 20 -11.12 3.87 8.74
N SER A 21 -11.17 5.08 9.29
CA SER A 21 -12.09 5.40 10.37
C SER A 21 -13.55 5.42 9.92
N GLU A 22 -14.49 5.21 10.84
CA GLU A 22 -15.92 5.32 10.56
C GLU A 22 -16.29 6.65 9.89
N SER A 23 -15.71 7.76 10.37
CA SER A 23 -15.92 9.09 9.77
C SER A 23 -15.46 9.15 8.31
N LEU A 24 -14.34 8.53 7.96
CA LEU A 24 -13.88 8.45 6.57
C LEU A 24 -14.83 7.60 5.73
N ILE A 25 -15.25 6.45 6.25
CA ILE A 25 -16.18 5.53 5.56
C ILE A 25 -17.51 6.24 5.26
N ASP A 26 -18.03 7.04 6.19
CA ASP A 26 -19.24 7.83 5.99
C ASP A 26 -19.06 8.93 4.93
N LYS A 27 -17.89 9.60 4.89
CA LYS A 27 -17.57 10.57 3.84
C LYS A 27 -17.51 9.90 2.46
N VAL A 28 -16.90 8.72 2.38
CA VAL A 28 -16.83 7.91 1.15
C VAL A 28 -18.23 7.51 0.69
N GLU A 29 -19.09 7.03 1.58
CA GLU A 29 -20.47 6.66 1.24
C GLU A 29 -21.25 7.84 0.66
N LYS A 30 -21.15 9.01 1.32
CA LYS A 30 -21.84 10.23 0.90
C LYS A 30 -21.37 10.74 -0.46
N LYS A 31 -20.07 10.65 -0.76
CA LYS A 31 -19.49 11.15 -2.01
C LYS A 31 -19.65 10.18 -3.18
N TYR A 32 -19.49 8.89 -2.92
CA TYR A 32 -19.47 7.87 -3.96
C TYR A 32 -20.75 7.03 -3.96
N ASN A 33 -20.87 6.07 -3.03
CA ASN A 33 -22.04 5.23 -2.80
C ASN A 33 -21.76 4.16 -1.74
N LYS A 34 -22.78 3.34 -1.44
CA LYS A 34 -22.68 2.18 -0.53
C LYS A 34 -21.67 1.11 -0.97
N PHE A 35 -21.44 0.92 -2.27
CA PHE A 35 -20.43 -0.04 -2.73
C PHE A 35 -19.02 0.43 -2.39
N ALA A 36 -18.74 1.73 -2.52
CA ALA A 36 -17.50 2.33 -2.04
C ALA A 36 -17.31 2.09 -0.55
N LYS A 37 -18.31 2.38 0.28
CA LYS A 37 -18.29 2.03 1.71
C LYS A 37 -17.97 0.57 1.97
N ASN A 38 -18.63 -0.35 1.26
CA ASN A 38 -18.44 -1.78 1.45
C ASN A 38 -16.99 -2.22 1.19
N ARG A 39 -16.28 -1.59 0.23
CA ARG A 39 -14.85 -1.85 0.00
C ARG A 39 -13.98 -1.46 1.19
N PHE A 40 -14.23 -0.31 1.82
CA PHE A 40 -13.48 0.11 3.01
C PHE A 40 -13.78 -0.78 4.23
N VAL A 41 -15.05 -1.15 4.43
CA VAL A 41 -15.43 -2.12 5.48
C VAL A 41 -14.74 -3.47 5.26
N ALA A 42 -14.70 -3.94 4.00
CA ALA A 42 -13.99 -5.18 3.65
C ALA A 42 -12.49 -5.08 3.88
N LEU A 43 -11.86 -3.92 3.58
CA LEU A 43 -10.45 -3.67 3.85
C LEU A 43 -10.16 -3.72 5.35
N ASN A 44 -10.88 -2.96 6.18
CA ASN A 44 -10.68 -2.98 7.63
C ASN A 44 -10.82 -4.41 8.18
N LYS A 45 -11.87 -5.13 7.76
CA LYS A 45 -12.09 -6.53 8.18
C LYS A 45 -10.95 -7.45 7.77
N LEU A 46 -10.39 -7.28 6.56
CA LEU A 46 -9.24 -8.05 6.10
C LEU A 46 -8.01 -7.74 6.95
N LEU A 47 -7.68 -6.47 7.13
CA LEU A 47 -6.48 -6.04 7.86
C LEU A 47 -6.53 -6.48 9.32
N GLU A 48 -7.68 -6.34 9.98
CA GLU A 48 -7.90 -6.83 11.34
C GLU A 48 -7.72 -8.35 11.42
N LYS A 49 -8.24 -9.11 10.44
CA LYS A 49 -8.10 -10.57 10.38
C LYS A 49 -6.64 -11.01 10.27
N ILE A 50 -5.82 -10.30 9.49
CA ILE A 50 -4.44 -10.73 9.18
C ILE A 50 -3.36 -10.01 9.99
N LYS A 51 -3.73 -9.13 10.94
CA LYS A 51 -2.77 -8.30 11.69
C LYS A 51 -1.70 -9.10 12.44
N ASN A 52 -2.05 -10.29 12.92
CA ASN A 52 -1.17 -11.17 13.69
C ASN A 52 -0.58 -12.32 12.85
N GLU A 53 -0.85 -12.36 11.55
CA GLU A 53 -0.29 -13.37 10.64
C GLU A 53 1.18 -13.08 10.32
N ASP A 54 1.86 -14.07 9.77
CA ASP A 54 3.22 -13.90 9.26
C ASP A 54 3.27 -12.90 8.08
N VAL A 55 4.47 -12.41 7.77
CA VAL A 55 4.67 -11.39 6.73
C VAL A 55 4.28 -11.91 5.34
N GLN A 56 4.53 -13.17 5.02
CA GLN A 56 4.18 -13.73 3.72
C GLN A 56 2.66 -13.71 3.52
N THR A 57 1.90 -14.17 4.52
CA THR A 57 0.44 -14.13 4.52
C THR A 57 -0.07 -12.70 4.37
N LYS A 58 0.52 -11.72 5.06
CA LYS A 58 0.17 -10.31 4.92
C LYS A 58 0.38 -9.81 3.49
N LEU A 59 1.54 -10.10 2.89
CA LEU A 59 1.87 -9.71 1.51
C LEU A 59 0.88 -10.30 0.51
N GLU A 60 0.59 -11.60 0.60
CA GLU A 60 -0.35 -12.30 -0.27
C GLU A 60 -1.76 -11.70 -0.17
N LYS A 61 -2.28 -11.55 1.04
CA LYS A 61 -3.66 -11.07 1.25
C LYS A 61 -3.86 -9.61 0.87
N VAL A 62 -2.88 -8.75 1.15
CA VAL A 62 -2.92 -7.35 0.70
C VAL A 62 -2.83 -7.27 -0.82
N ASN A 63 -1.94 -8.05 -1.44
CA ASN A 63 -1.79 -8.08 -2.89
C ASN A 63 -3.08 -8.55 -3.57
N ASP A 64 -3.69 -9.64 -3.09
CA ASP A 64 -4.95 -10.17 -3.60
C ASP A 64 -6.10 -9.16 -3.47
N PHE A 65 -6.20 -8.48 -2.32
CA PHE A 65 -7.27 -7.51 -2.08
C PHE A 65 -7.27 -6.39 -3.13
N PHE A 66 -6.14 -5.69 -3.28
CA PHE A 66 -6.05 -4.56 -4.21
C PHE A 66 -6.05 -5.00 -5.67
N ASN A 67 -5.63 -6.23 -5.98
CA ASN A 67 -5.73 -6.77 -7.34
C ASN A 67 -7.16 -7.09 -7.80
N ASN A 68 -8.19 -6.83 -6.97
CA ASN A 68 -9.60 -6.85 -7.38
C ASN A 68 -10.13 -5.48 -7.84
N VAL A 69 -9.39 -4.40 -7.56
CA VAL A 69 -9.69 -3.08 -8.12
C VAL A 69 -9.50 -3.14 -9.64
N LYS A 70 -10.22 -2.31 -10.40
CA LYS A 70 -10.12 -2.30 -11.85
C LYS A 70 -8.93 -1.45 -12.30
N TYR A 71 -8.17 -1.94 -13.29
CA TYR A 71 -7.10 -1.16 -13.90
C TYR A 71 -7.67 -0.10 -14.87
N SER A 72 -7.20 1.14 -14.78
CA SER A 72 -7.62 2.27 -15.62
C SER A 72 -6.57 3.37 -15.54
N SER A 73 -6.25 4.03 -16.66
CA SER A 73 -5.20 5.05 -16.68
C SER A 73 -5.62 6.36 -16.02
N ASP A 74 -4.63 7.11 -15.53
CA ASP A 74 -4.86 8.45 -14.98
C ASP A 74 -5.54 9.41 -15.95
N GLN A 75 -5.22 9.31 -17.25
CA GLN A 75 -5.86 10.15 -18.24
C GLN A 75 -7.38 9.93 -18.28
N LYS A 76 -7.85 8.71 -18.01
CA LYS A 76 -9.27 8.37 -17.96
C LYS A 76 -9.91 8.75 -16.62
N ILE A 77 -9.19 8.59 -15.51
CA ILE A 77 -9.73 8.82 -14.16
C ILE A 77 -9.67 10.31 -13.77
N TYR A 78 -8.52 10.94 -14.02
CA TYR A 78 -8.13 12.26 -13.51
C TYR A 78 -7.93 13.30 -14.60
N GLY A 79 -7.86 12.89 -15.88
CA GLY A 79 -7.65 13.81 -17.00
C GLY A 79 -6.22 14.33 -17.14
N VAL A 80 -5.28 13.78 -16.36
CA VAL A 80 -3.85 14.12 -16.38
C VAL A 80 -3.04 12.88 -16.71
N SER A 81 -1.79 13.08 -17.12
CA SER A 81 -0.93 11.98 -17.57
C SER A 81 -0.40 11.08 -16.45
N ASP A 82 -0.35 11.59 -15.22
CA ASP A 82 0.33 10.95 -14.09
C ASP A 82 -0.14 11.60 -12.77
N TYR A 83 -0.87 10.85 -11.96
CA TYR A 83 -1.49 11.25 -10.71
C TYR A 83 -1.38 10.11 -9.68
N TRP A 84 -0.66 10.36 -8.60
CA TRP A 84 -0.53 9.38 -7.53
C TRP A 84 -1.72 9.45 -6.58
N ALA A 85 -2.67 8.51 -6.75
CA ALA A 85 -3.83 8.43 -5.89
C ALA A 85 -3.43 7.94 -4.49
N THR A 86 -4.06 8.52 -3.48
CA THR A 86 -3.97 7.96 -2.13
C THR A 86 -4.69 6.60 -2.06
N PRO A 87 -4.41 5.75 -1.05
CA PRO A 87 -5.18 4.51 -0.86
C PRO A 87 -6.69 4.76 -0.73
N ILE A 88 -7.06 5.92 -0.19
CA ILE A 88 -8.46 6.35 -0.05
C ILE A 88 -9.06 6.65 -1.42
N GLU A 89 -8.40 7.50 -2.21
CA GLU A 89 -8.85 7.87 -3.55
C GLU A 89 -9.00 6.65 -4.47
N PHE A 90 -7.99 5.79 -4.48
CA PHE A 90 -7.96 4.56 -5.27
C PHE A 90 -9.10 3.61 -4.91
N LEU A 91 -9.27 3.28 -3.62
CA LEU A 91 -10.31 2.36 -3.19
C LEU A 91 -11.72 2.95 -3.30
N ALA A 92 -11.88 4.27 -3.12
CA ALA A 92 -13.17 4.94 -3.26
C ALA A 92 -13.64 4.94 -4.72
N ARG A 93 -12.74 5.21 -5.68
CA ARG A 93 -13.04 5.22 -7.12
C ARG A 93 -13.19 3.83 -7.74
N ASP A 94 -12.57 2.81 -7.14
CA ASP A 94 -12.53 1.44 -7.67
C ASP A 94 -11.84 1.32 -9.04
N GLU A 95 -10.99 2.29 -9.36
CA GLU A 95 -10.18 2.35 -10.57
C GLU A 95 -8.83 3.03 -10.26
N GLY A 96 -7.75 2.58 -10.87
CA GLY A 96 -6.40 3.17 -10.78
C GLY A 96 -5.40 2.45 -11.69
N ASP A 97 -4.18 2.97 -11.77
CA ASP A 97 -3.11 2.38 -12.59
C ASP A 97 -1.95 1.84 -11.73
N CYS A 98 -0.78 1.60 -12.31
CA CYS A 98 0.24 0.76 -11.68
C CYS A 98 0.76 1.28 -10.32
N GLU A 99 0.99 2.58 -10.19
CA GLU A 99 1.44 3.21 -8.96
C GLU A 99 0.39 3.16 -7.86
N ASP A 100 -0.89 3.32 -8.17
CA ASP A 100 -1.97 3.39 -7.19
C ASP A 100 -2.08 2.07 -6.42
N TYR A 101 -1.91 0.94 -7.12
CA TYR A 101 -1.88 -0.39 -6.51
C TYR A 101 -0.67 -0.53 -5.59
N VAL A 102 0.49 -0.06 -6.02
CA VAL A 102 1.74 -0.16 -5.27
C VAL A 102 1.68 0.68 -4.00
N ILE A 103 1.17 1.91 -4.11
CA ILE A 103 0.90 2.82 -2.99
C ILE A 103 -0.08 2.17 -2.01
N ALA A 104 -1.24 1.70 -2.48
CA ALA A 104 -2.25 1.13 -1.60
C ALA A 104 -1.75 -0.11 -0.85
N LYS A 105 -1.01 -1.00 -1.55
CA LYS A 105 -0.35 -2.15 -0.94
C LYS A 105 0.69 -1.72 0.10
N TYR A 106 1.51 -0.72 -0.20
CA TYR A 106 2.52 -0.19 0.72
C TYR A 106 1.90 0.29 2.04
N PHE A 107 0.87 1.15 1.97
CA PHE A 107 0.22 1.69 3.17
C PHE A 107 -0.50 0.62 3.99
N ALA A 108 -1.16 -0.34 3.34
CA ALA A 108 -1.80 -1.45 4.04
C ALA A 108 -0.79 -2.36 4.74
N LEU A 109 0.37 -2.62 4.13
CA LEU A 109 1.44 -3.42 4.74
C LEU A 109 2.13 -2.67 5.88
N GLU A 110 2.38 -1.37 5.72
CA GLU A 110 2.88 -0.50 6.79
C GLU A 110 1.93 -0.52 8.00
N TYR A 111 0.62 -0.41 7.76
CA TYR A 111 -0.40 -0.53 8.80
C TYR A 111 -0.36 -1.88 9.53
N LEU A 112 -0.07 -2.97 8.81
CA LEU A 112 0.10 -4.32 9.38
C LEU A 112 1.46 -4.53 10.07
N GLY A 113 2.26 -3.47 10.23
CA GLY A 113 3.57 -3.50 10.88
C GLY A 113 4.70 -4.09 10.05
N VAL A 114 4.52 -4.24 8.73
CA VAL A 114 5.61 -4.64 7.84
C VAL A 114 6.64 -3.49 7.78
N PRO A 115 7.92 -3.74 8.08
CA PRO A 115 8.92 -2.67 8.11
C PRO A 115 9.03 -1.98 6.76
N THR A 116 8.79 -0.67 6.73
CA THR A 116 8.85 0.12 5.49
C THR A 116 10.22 0.09 4.85
N SER A 117 11.30 -0.08 5.62
CA SER A 117 12.67 -0.26 5.12
C SER A 117 12.86 -1.49 4.23
N LYS A 118 11.92 -2.45 4.25
CA LYS A 118 11.91 -3.63 3.38
C LYS A 118 11.10 -3.44 2.09
N MET A 119 10.35 -2.35 1.98
CA MET A 119 9.40 -2.11 0.88
C MET A 119 9.89 -1.00 -0.05
N PHE A 120 9.91 -1.27 -1.36
CA PHE A 120 10.39 -0.33 -2.36
C PHE A 120 9.43 -0.25 -3.54
N LEU A 121 9.04 0.96 -3.91
CA LEU A 121 8.33 1.24 -5.14
C LEU A 121 9.34 1.17 -6.28
N SER A 122 9.17 0.17 -7.15
CA SER A 122 10.14 -0.18 -8.18
C SER A 122 9.60 0.13 -9.56
N TYR A 123 10.27 1.03 -10.26
CA TYR A 123 10.01 1.32 -11.65
C TYR A 123 10.69 0.27 -12.51
N VAL A 124 9.90 -0.32 -13.39
CA VAL A 124 10.30 -1.38 -14.29
C VAL A 124 9.80 -1.07 -15.69
N LYS A 125 10.32 -1.79 -16.68
CA LYS A 125 9.77 -1.84 -18.03
C LYS A 125 9.16 -3.21 -18.29
N VAL A 126 7.96 -3.25 -18.85
CA VAL A 126 7.37 -4.49 -19.35
C VAL A 126 8.05 -4.84 -20.66
N LYS A 127 8.75 -5.97 -20.75
CA LYS A 127 9.63 -6.28 -21.91
C LYS A 127 8.90 -6.32 -23.24
N LYS A 128 7.65 -6.81 -23.27
CA LYS A 128 6.89 -6.98 -24.51
C LYS A 128 6.45 -5.66 -25.14
N SER A 129 6.06 -4.68 -24.33
CA SER A 129 5.57 -3.37 -24.80
C SER A 129 6.60 -2.24 -24.64
N ASN A 130 7.66 -2.47 -23.86
CA ASN A 130 8.63 -1.46 -23.44
C ASN A 130 7.99 -0.28 -22.67
N GLU A 131 6.76 -0.46 -22.17
CA GLU A 131 6.05 0.52 -21.35
C GLU A 131 6.62 0.55 -19.93
N ALA A 132 6.62 1.75 -19.35
CA ALA A 132 6.93 1.92 -17.93
C ALA A 132 5.82 1.31 -17.08
N HIS A 133 6.20 0.69 -15.96
CA HIS A 133 5.30 0.08 -15.02
C HIS A 133 5.88 0.20 -13.61
N MET A 134 5.02 0.13 -12.59
CA MET A 134 5.43 0.14 -11.19
C MET A 134 4.99 -1.13 -10.48
N VAL A 135 5.90 -1.68 -9.66
CA VAL A 135 5.63 -2.81 -8.78
C VAL A 135 6.11 -2.51 -7.36
N LEU A 136 5.54 -3.20 -6.38
CA LEU A 136 6.04 -3.16 -5.01
C LEU A 136 7.03 -4.32 -4.84
N SER A 137 8.29 -3.98 -4.54
CA SER A 137 9.32 -4.95 -4.21
C SER A 137 9.45 -5.07 -2.70
N TYR A 138 9.43 -6.30 -2.19
CA TYR A 138 9.69 -6.61 -0.79
C TYR A 138 11.00 -7.39 -0.65
N PHE A 139 11.90 -6.90 0.20
CA PHE A 139 13.19 -7.51 0.50
C PHE A 139 13.17 -8.08 1.93
N GLU A 140 13.34 -9.39 2.08
CA GLU A 140 13.44 -10.01 3.42
C GLU A 140 14.66 -9.48 4.18
N THR A 141 15.78 -9.33 3.47
CA THR A 141 17.01 -8.68 3.95
C THR A 141 17.54 -7.73 2.88
N PRO A 142 18.41 -6.74 3.22
CA PRO A 142 18.96 -5.80 2.25
C PRO A 142 19.71 -6.43 1.06
N THR A 143 20.16 -7.68 1.18
CA THR A 143 20.88 -8.43 0.15
C THR A 143 20.06 -9.56 -0.47
N SER A 144 18.85 -9.81 0.04
CA SER A 144 17.96 -10.84 -0.51
C SER A 144 17.45 -10.45 -1.90
N GLU A 145 17.12 -11.47 -2.69
CA GLU A 145 16.31 -11.27 -3.87
C GLU A 145 14.90 -10.79 -3.45
N PRO A 146 14.37 -9.72 -4.06
CA PRO A 146 13.04 -9.27 -3.71
C PRO A 146 11.96 -10.17 -4.32
N ILE A 147 10.84 -10.27 -3.61
CA ILE A 147 9.57 -10.73 -4.17
C ILE A 147 8.77 -9.54 -4.69
N ILE A 148 8.00 -9.76 -5.75
CA ILE A 148 7.32 -8.73 -6.52
C ILE A 148 5.81 -8.85 -6.34
N LEU A 149 5.20 -7.79 -5.82
CA LEU A 149 3.75 -7.61 -5.74
C LEU A 149 3.33 -6.67 -6.88
N ASP A 150 2.47 -7.17 -7.76
CA ASP A 150 2.16 -6.54 -9.05
C ASP A 150 0.65 -6.55 -9.32
N SER A 151 0.18 -5.57 -10.11
CA SER A 151 -1.18 -5.49 -10.64
C SER A 151 -1.36 -6.27 -11.95
N LEU A 152 -0.32 -6.42 -12.78
CA LEU A 152 -0.37 -7.19 -14.03
C LEU A 152 -0.31 -8.70 -13.80
N LYS A 153 0.59 -9.14 -12.92
CA LYS A 153 0.72 -10.54 -12.51
C LYS A 153 0.35 -10.67 -11.05
N LYS A 154 -0.85 -11.20 -10.78
CA LYS A 154 -1.41 -11.25 -9.43
C LYS A 154 -0.69 -12.20 -8.49
N VAL A 155 0.03 -13.20 -9.01
CA VAL A 155 0.83 -14.12 -8.19
C VAL A 155 2.14 -13.44 -7.79
N ILE A 156 2.44 -13.44 -6.49
CA ILE A 156 3.72 -12.94 -5.96
C ILE A 156 4.82 -13.91 -6.38
N LEU A 157 5.87 -13.37 -7.00
CA LEU A 157 7.00 -14.15 -7.48
C LEU A 157 8.32 -13.46 -7.12
N PRO A 158 9.41 -14.22 -6.92
CA PRO A 158 10.76 -13.68 -6.89
C PRO A 158 11.07 -12.90 -8.19
N ALA A 159 11.90 -11.86 -8.10
CA ALA A 159 12.27 -11.03 -9.25
C ALA A 159 12.88 -11.84 -10.42
N SER A 160 13.66 -12.88 -10.13
CA SER A 160 14.24 -13.84 -11.10
C SER A 160 13.20 -14.69 -11.82
N LYS A 161 11.96 -14.72 -11.34
CA LYS A 161 10.82 -15.37 -12.00
C LYS A 161 9.92 -14.37 -12.72
N ARG A 162 10.32 -13.10 -12.77
CA ARG A 162 9.66 -12.01 -13.50
C ARG A 162 10.48 -11.61 -14.72
N ASP A 163 10.76 -12.59 -15.58
CA ASP A 163 11.45 -12.38 -16.86
C ASP A 163 10.70 -11.43 -17.80
N ASP A 164 9.44 -11.12 -17.51
CA ASP A 164 8.63 -10.13 -18.22
C ASP A 164 8.93 -8.68 -17.84
N LEU A 165 9.71 -8.44 -16.78
CA LEU A 165 10.06 -7.11 -16.28
C LEU A 165 11.57 -6.85 -16.40
N THR A 166 11.94 -5.60 -16.67
CA THR A 166 13.31 -5.10 -16.60
C THR A 166 13.38 -3.98 -15.56
N PRO A 167 14.18 -4.11 -14.47
CA PRO A 167 14.28 -3.07 -13.46
C PRO A 167 14.94 -1.81 -14.02
N VAL A 168 14.43 -0.63 -13.65
CA VAL A 168 15.01 0.67 -13.99
C VAL A 168 15.58 1.33 -12.75
N PHE A 169 14.74 1.55 -11.74
CA PHE A 169 15.16 2.06 -10.44
C PHE A 169 14.13 1.69 -9.37
N ASN A 170 14.54 1.72 -8.11
CA ASN A 170 13.63 1.62 -6.98
C ASN A 170 13.80 2.83 -6.05
N PHE A 171 12.74 3.17 -5.33
CA PHE A 171 12.81 4.16 -4.27
C PHE A 171 11.99 3.71 -3.06
N ASN A 172 12.44 4.13 -1.89
CA ASN A 172 11.71 3.94 -0.64
C ASN A 172 11.38 5.33 -0.10
N PRO A 173 10.10 5.65 0.16
CA PRO A 173 9.70 6.99 0.57
C PRO A 173 10.35 7.47 1.87
N ASN A 174 10.74 6.53 2.74
CA ASN A 174 11.35 6.79 4.03
C ASN A 174 12.88 6.78 3.98
N ILE A 175 13.49 6.51 2.81
CA ILE A 175 14.95 6.49 2.64
C ILE A 175 15.35 7.51 1.58
N LEU A 176 15.83 8.66 2.03
CA LEU A 176 16.38 9.69 1.16
C LEU A 176 17.91 9.61 1.12
N LYS A 177 18.47 9.36 -0.07
CA LYS A 177 19.92 9.46 -0.33
C LYS A 177 20.20 10.74 -1.11
N GLY A 178 20.67 11.79 -0.44
CA GLY A 178 20.94 13.08 -1.06
C GLY A 178 19.69 13.95 -1.24
N ASN A 179 19.54 14.58 -2.40
CA ASN A 179 18.42 15.49 -2.69
C ASN A 179 17.12 14.73 -3.03
N LYS A 180 15.96 15.35 -2.75
CA LYS A 180 14.65 14.79 -3.12
C LYS A 180 14.55 14.55 -4.63
N THR A 181 14.32 13.29 -5.00
CA THR A 181 14.01 12.90 -6.39
C THR A 181 12.60 13.34 -6.80
N ALA A 182 12.27 13.24 -8.08
CA ALA A 182 10.90 13.50 -8.55
C ALA A 182 9.87 12.59 -7.85
N ALA A 183 10.20 11.32 -7.63
CA ALA A 183 9.34 10.37 -6.92
C ALA A 183 9.09 10.80 -5.46
N HIS A 184 10.12 11.31 -4.76
CA HIS A 184 9.94 11.84 -3.40
C HIS A 184 9.01 13.06 -3.36
N LYS A 185 9.11 13.95 -4.35
CA LYS A 185 8.22 15.13 -4.44
C LYS A 185 6.76 14.72 -4.67
N LYS A 186 6.52 13.74 -5.56
CA LYS A 186 5.18 13.16 -5.75
C LYS A 186 4.66 12.50 -4.48
N TRP A 187 5.52 11.75 -3.79
CA TRP A 187 5.17 11.17 -2.50
C TRP A 187 4.80 12.23 -1.45
N ASP A 188 5.50 13.37 -1.40
CA ASP A 188 5.14 14.47 -0.51
C ASP A 188 3.72 14.99 -0.79
N THR A 189 3.37 15.18 -2.07
CA THR A 189 2.01 15.58 -2.49
C THR A 189 0.97 14.53 -2.12
N LEU A 190 1.28 13.25 -2.34
CA LEU A 190 0.42 12.14 -1.94
C LEU A 190 0.16 12.13 -0.43
N ILE A 191 1.20 12.33 0.38
CA ILE A 191 1.08 12.36 1.84
C ILE A 191 0.21 13.54 2.30
N GLN A 192 0.31 14.69 1.63
CA GLN A 192 -0.58 15.81 1.90
C GLN A 192 -2.05 15.42 1.60
N ASN A 193 -2.33 14.90 0.41
CA ASN A 193 -3.68 14.46 0.04
C ASN A 193 -4.22 13.38 1.00
N TYR A 194 -3.36 12.46 1.46
CA TYR A 194 -3.73 11.39 2.38
C TYR A 194 -4.11 11.94 3.76
N LYS A 195 -3.34 12.89 4.30
CA LYS A 195 -3.64 13.57 5.58
C LYS A 195 -4.93 14.39 5.50
N GLU A 196 -5.18 15.01 4.36
CA GLU A 196 -6.41 15.76 4.10
C GLU A 196 -7.64 14.86 3.86
N GLN A 197 -7.44 13.53 3.80
CA GLN A 197 -8.47 12.55 3.46
C GLN A 197 -9.18 12.92 2.15
N LYS A 198 -8.40 13.34 1.15
CA LYS A 198 -8.91 13.73 -0.15
C LYS A 198 -9.71 12.56 -0.75
N LEU A 199 -10.88 12.88 -1.27
CA LEU A 199 -11.76 11.97 -2.00
C LEU A 199 -11.89 12.40 -3.44
#